data_AF-A0A2E4DFD5-F1
#
_entry.id   AF-A0A2E4DFD5-F1
#
_cell.length_a   1.000
_cell.length_b   1.000
_cell.length_c   1.000
_cell.angle_alpha   90.00
_cell.angle_beta   90.00
_cell.angle_gamma   90.00
#
_symmetry.space_group_name_H-M   'P 1'
#
loop_
_entity.id
_entity.type
_entity.pdbx_description
1 polymer ?
#
loop_
_entity_poly.entity_id
_entity_poly.type
_entity_poly.pdbx_seq_one_letter_code
_entity_poly.pdbx_strand_id
1 'polypeptide(L)'
;MELNVHNIYHLNHEKKFTEDEAYELVNLLHAITPKTRNKINSLNTQLENHKFDNTRSEEIQNELNTLIHKWSEKVRRLGGIPLALYKVRIPAEQGYYIWEFPKADIEFFS
;
A
#
# COMPACT_ATOMS: atom_id res chain seq x y z
N MET A 1 30.35 -4.36 32.23
CA MET A 1 30.11 -4.40 30.77
C MET A 1 28.71 -4.96 30.59
N GLU A 2 27.73 -4.07 30.42
CA GLU A 2 26.33 -4.48 30.25
C GLU A 2 26.12 -4.92 28.80
N LEU A 3 25.63 -6.15 28.65
CA LEU A 3 25.28 -6.72 27.35
C LEU A 3 24.01 -6.02 26.86
N ASN A 4 24.18 -5.24 25.80
CA ASN A 4 23.11 -4.52 25.12
C ASN A 4 22.18 -5.57 24.46
N VAL A 5 21.11 -5.94 25.17
CA VAL A 5 20.12 -6.91 24.71
C VAL A 5 19.46 -6.31 23.48
N HIS A 6 19.68 -6.93 22.32
CA HIS A 6 19.05 -6.54 21.08
C HIS A 6 17.53 -6.66 21.27
N ASN A 7 16.82 -5.53 21.23
CA ASN A 7 15.36 -5.52 21.26
C ASN A 7 14.84 -6.33 20.08
N ILE A 8 14.40 -7.56 20.36
CA ILE A 8 13.66 -8.37 19.42
C ILE A 8 12.27 -7.76 19.35
N TYR A 9 12.03 -6.91 18.35
CA TYR A 9 10.72 -6.34 18.12
C TYR A 9 9.73 -7.46 17.79
N HIS A 10 8.73 -7.67 18.66
CA HIS A 10 7.67 -8.64 18.45
C HIS A 10 6.95 -8.35 17.13
N LEU A 11 6.77 -9.40 16.30
CA LEU A 11 6.20 -9.39 14.96
C LEU A 11 4.76 -8.81 14.83
N ASN A 12 4.17 -8.34 15.92
CA ASN A 12 2.76 -7.93 16.03
C ASN A 12 2.55 -6.53 16.63
N HIS A 13 3.58 -5.70 16.76
CA HIS A 13 3.36 -4.32 17.20
C HIS A 13 3.07 -3.42 16.00
N GLU A 14 1.84 -2.92 15.91
CA GLU A 14 1.47 -1.90 14.95
C GLU A 14 2.28 -0.63 15.27
N LYS A 15 3.22 -0.25 14.39
CA LYS A 15 3.97 1.00 14.55
C LYS A 15 2.95 2.15 14.56
N LYS A 16 3.01 2.98 15.59
CA LYS A 16 2.31 4.27 15.61
C LYS A 16 3.24 5.32 15.01
N PHE A 17 2.69 6.13 14.13
CA PHE A 17 3.41 7.16 13.41
C PHE A 17 3.07 8.52 14.00
N THR A 18 4.08 9.36 14.17
CA THR A 18 3.91 10.81 14.27
C THR A 18 3.49 11.39 12.90
N GLU A 19 3.09 12.66 12.86
CA GLU A 19 2.72 13.33 11.61
C GLU A 19 3.90 13.35 10.61
N ASP A 20 5.10 13.70 11.06
CA ASP A 20 6.31 13.72 10.22
C ASP A 20 6.62 12.33 9.65
N GLU A 21 6.57 11.28 10.48
CA GLU A 21 6.79 9.90 10.01
C GLU A 21 5.67 9.43 9.07
N ALA A 22 4.44 9.92 9.23
CA ALA A 22 3.34 9.64 8.32
C ALA A 22 3.61 10.26 6.94
N TYR A 23 4.15 11.49 6.87
CA TYR A 23 4.57 12.10 5.61
C TYR A 23 5.77 11.38 4.97
N GLU A 24 6.73 10.89 5.76
CA GLU A 24 7.80 10.03 5.24
C GLU A 24 7.23 8.75 4.61
N LEU A 25 6.26 8.12 5.27
CA LEU A 25 5.57 6.96 4.70
C LEU A 25 4.83 7.33 3.41
N VAL A 26 4.15 8.48 3.36
CA VAL A 26 3.47 8.98 2.15
C VAL A 26 4.45 9.15 0.99
N ASN A 27 5.65 9.67 1.23
CA ASN A 27 6.68 9.78 0.20
C ASN A 27 7.07 8.41 -0.38
N LEU A 28 7.21 7.39 0.48
CA LEU A 28 7.47 6.01 0.05
C LEU A 28 6.28 5.43 -0.73
N LEU A 29 5.05 5.68 -0.27
CA LEU A 29 3.83 5.25 -0.95
C LEU A 29 3.70 5.91 -2.33
N HIS A 30 4.07 7.19 -2.46
CA HIS A 30 4.19 7.90 -3.73
C HIS A 30 5.26 7.33 -4.66
N ALA A 31 6.36 6.81 -4.12
CA ALA A 31 7.39 6.17 -4.94
C ALA A 31 6.92 4.82 -5.54
N ILE A 32 6.14 4.03 -4.78
CA ILE A 32 5.76 2.67 -5.22
C ILE A 32 4.44 2.60 -6.00
N THR A 33 3.51 3.53 -5.74
CA THR A 33 2.13 3.46 -6.26
C THR A 33 2.00 3.76 -7.76
N PRO A 34 2.71 4.74 -8.35
CA PRO A 34 2.60 5.05 -9.78
C PRO A 34 2.94 3.87 -10.69
N LYS A 35 3.97 3.08 -10.34
CA LYS A 35 4.36 1.90 -11.12
C LYS A 35 3.25 0.84 -11.14
N THR A 36 2.63 0.58 -9.99
CA THR A 36 1.48 -0.32 -9.88
C THR A 36 0.28 0.23 -10.65
N ARG A 37 -0.01 1.53 -10.53
CA ARG A 37 -1.12 2.20 -11.23
C ARG A 37 -1.01 2.10 -12.74
N ASN A 38 0.15 2.42 -13.29
CA ASN A 38 0.38 2.36 -14.74
C ASN A 38 0.18 0.94 -15.27
N LYS A 39 0.67 -0.07 -14.54
CA LYS A 39 0.52 -1.47 -14.94
C LYS A 39 -0.92 -1.97 -14.83
N ILE A 40 -1.64 -1.63 -13.75
CA ILE A 40 -3.06 -1.95 -13.60
C ILE A 40 -3.89 -1.31 -14.71
N ASN A 41 -3.65 -0.03 -15.03
CA ASN A 41 -4.34 0.65 -16.13
C ASN A 41 -4.09 -0.05 -17.48
N SER A 42 -2.84 -0.42 -17.77
CA SER A 42 -2.48 -1.13 -19.00
C SER A 42 -3.16 -2.50 -19.10
N LEU A 43 -3.27 -3.23 -17.98
CA LEU A 43 -3.96 -4.53 -17.94
C LEU A 43 -5.47 -4.37 -18.09
N ASN A 44 -6.08 -3.36 -17.47
CA ASN A 44 -7.49 -3.05 -17.67
C ASN A 44 -7.81 -2.75 -19.14
N THR A 45 -6.98 -1.94 -19.81
CA THR A 45 -7.14 -1.68 -21.26
C THR A 45 -7.03 -2.96 -22.09
N GLN A 46 -6.11 -3.87 -21.76
CA GLN A 46 -6.01 -5.16 -22.43
C GLN A 46 -7.24 -6.02 -22.19
N LEU A 47 -7.73 -6.09 -20.95
CA LEU A 47 -8.94 -6.82 -20.60
C LEU A 47 -10.14 -6.30 -21.40
N GLU A 48 -10.23 -4.98 -21.59
CA GLU A 48 -11.30 -4.38 -22.39
C GLU A 48 -11.24 -4.74 -23.88
N ASN A 49 -10.04 -4.90 -24.43
CA ASN A 49 -9.82 -5.28 -25.82
C ASN A 49 -10.00 -6.78 -26.07
N HIS A 50 -9.87 -7.61 -25.05
CA HIS A 50 -9.91 -9.08 -25.13
C HIS A 50 -11.16 -9.71 -24.51
N LYS A 51 -12.25 -8.94 -24.32
CA LYS A 51 -13.50 -9.40 -23.66
C LYS A 51 -14.14 -10.67 -24.25
N PHE A 52 -13.80 -11.04 -25.48
CA PHE A 52 -14.32 -12.24 -26.16
C PHE A 52 -13.38 -13.45 -26.10
N ASP A 53 -12.17 -13.27 -25.57
CA ASP A 53 -11.20 -14.34 -25.31
C ASP A 53 -11.18 -14.63 -23.81
N ASN A 54 -11.90 -15.68 -23.40
CA ASN A 54 -12.08 -16.04 -21.99
C ASN A 54 -10.73 -16.41 -21.33
N THR A 55 -9.88 -17.18 -22.01
CA THR A 55 -8.60 -17.61 -21.46
C THR A 55 -7.68 -16.41 -21.24
N ARG A 56 -7.60 -15.51 -22.22
CA ARG A 56 -6.77 -14.31 -22.09
C ARG A 56 -7.30 -13.36 -21.01
N SER A 57 -8.61 -13.23 -20.90
CA SER A 57 -9.26 -12.40 -19.89
C SER A 57 -8.98 -12.93 -18.47
N GLU A 58 -9.04 -14.25 -18.27
CA GLU A 58 -8.70 -14.90 -17.00
C GLU A 58 -7.23 -14.68 -16.60
N GLU A 59 -6.30 -14.83 -17.55
CA GLU A 59 -4.87 -14.54 -17.33
C GLU A 59 -4.64 -13.10 -16.86
N ILE A 60 -5.26 -12.13 -17.54
CA ILE A 60 -5.13 -10.70 -17.21
C ILE A 60 -5.74 -10.41 -15.84
N GLN A 61 -6.88 -11.01 -15.50
CA GLN A 61 -7.52 -10.85 -14.21
C GLN A 61 -6.65 -11.40 -13.06
N ASN A 62 -5.98 -12.54 -13.29
CA ASN A 62 -5.03 -13.11 -12.33
C ASN A 62 -3.79 -12.22 -12.14
N GLU A 63 -3.28 -11.61 -13.22
CA GLU A 63 -2.17 -10.66 -13.14
C GLU A 63 -2.56 -9.39 -12.37
N LEU A 64 -3.77 -8.85 -12.61
CA LEU A 64 -4.33 -7.72 -11.87
C LEU A 64 -4.41 -8.02 -10.37
N ASN A 65 -5.01 -9.15 -9.99
CA ASN A 65 -5.11 -9.57 -8.60
C ASN A 65 -3.72 -9.70 -7.95
N THR A 66 -2.76 -10.30 -8.66
CA THR A 66 -1.38 -10.44 -8.19
C THR A 66 -0.72 -9.09 -7.92
N LEU A 67 -0.94 -8.09 -8.78
CA LEU A 67 -0.38 -6.75 -8.59
C LEU A 67 -1.01 -6.02 -7.40
N ILE A 68 -2.32 -6.14 -7.23
CA ILE A 68 -3.05 -5.55 -6.09
C ILE A 68 -2.55 -6.17 -4.78
N HIS A 69 -2.39 -7.50 -4.74
CA HIS A 69 -1.83 -8.20 -3.58
C HIS A 69 -0.40 -7.74 -3.28
N LYS A 70 0.49 -7.73 -4.27
CA LYS A 70 1.88 -7.28 -4.11
C LYS A 70 1.98 -5.84 -3.61
N TRP A 71 1.14 -4.94 -4.11
CA TRP A 71 1.10 -3.57 -3.61
C TRP A 71 0.63 -3.52 -2.16
N SER A 72 -0.46 -4.21 -1.83
CA SER A 72 -1.00 -4.26 -0.47
C SER A 72 0.00 -4.82 0.54
N GLU A 73 0.75 -5.86 0.17
CA GLU A 73 1.83 -6.42 1.01
C GLU A 73 2.97 -5.43 1.22
N LYS A 74 3.37 -4.68 0.20
CA LYS A 74 4.38 -3.62 0.35
C LYS A 74 3.91 -2.54 1.31
N VAL A 75 2.66 -2.08 1.18
CA VAL A 75 2.07 -1.10 2.09
C VAL A 75 2.11 -1.62 3.53
N ARG A 76 1.70 -2.87 3.78
CA ARG A 76 1.76 -3.50 5.11
C ARG A 76 3.17 -3.59 5.67
N ARG A 77 4.16 -3.95 4.84
CA ARG A 77 5.57 -4.00 5.26
C ARG A 77 6.14 -2.63 5.63
N LEU A 78 5.60 -1.55 5.07
CA LEU A 78 5.95 -0.18 5.42
C LEU A 78 5.21 0.32 6.69
N GLY A 79 4.31 -0.47 7.26
CA GLY A 79 3.52 -0.13 8.44
C GLY A 79 2.17 0.52 8.15
N GLY A 80 1.80 0.68 6.87
CA GLY A 80 0.48 1.15 6.47
C GLY A 80 -0.55 0.02 6.41
N ILE A 81 -1.82 0.34 6.62
CA ILE A 81 -2.94 -0.59 6.51
C ILE A 81 -3.72 -0.28 5.23
N PRO A 82 -3.62 -1.09 4.16
CA PRO A 82 -4.37 -0.85 2.94
C PRO A 82 -5.87 -1.03 3.19
N LEU A 83 -6.65 0.02 2.89
CA LEU A 83 -8.11 0.01 3.01
C LEU A 83 -8.77 -0.31 1.67
N ALA A 84 -8.21 0.22 0.59
CA ALA A 84 -8.62 -0.01 -0.79
C ALA A 84 -7.41 0.16 -1.71
N LEU A 85 -7.58 -0.08 -3.01
CA LEU A 85 -6.53 0.18 -3.98
C LEU A 85 -6.14 1.67 -3.94
N TYR A 86 -4.87 1.93 -3.63
CA TYR A 86 -4.29 3.27 -3.46
C TYR A 86 -4.80 4.08 -2.26
N LYS A 87 -5.47 3.43 -1.31
CA LYS A 87 -5.93 4.05 -0.06
C LYS A 87 -5.34 3.33 1.14
N VAL A 88 -4.69 4.09 2.02
CA VAL A 88 -3.92 3.56 3.15
C VAL A 88 -4.29 4.29 4.42
N ARG A 89 -4.52 3.53 5.48
CA ARG A 89 -4.62 4.01 6.86
C ARG A 89 -3.24 3.93 7.50
N ILE A 90 -2.79 5.02 8.11
CA ILE A 90 -1.53 5.10 8.84
C ILE A 90 -1.87 5.24 10.33
N PRO A 91 -1.54 4.25 11.16
CA PRO A 91 -1.83 4.32 12.60
C PRO A 91 -1.09 5.47 13.28
N ALA A 92 -1.77 6.22 14.14
CA ALA A 92 -1.16 7.27 14.97
C ALA A 92 -1.39 6.96 16.46
N GLU A 93 -0.72 7.68 17.35
CA GLU A 93 -0.94 7.51 18.80
C GLU A 93 -2.37 7.84 19.22
N GLN A 94 -2.97 8.88 18.63
CA GLN A 94 -4.28 9.41 19.01
C GLN A 94 -5.27 9.37 17.83
N GLY A 95 -5.34 8.23 17.14
CA GLY A 95 -6.22 8.05 15.99
C GLY A 95 -5.48 7.43 14.81
N TYR A 96 -5.69 7.96 13.62
CA TYR A 96 -5.04 7.51 12.40
C TYR A 96 -5.10 8.57 11.30
N TYR A 97 -4.16 8.49 10.38
CA TYR A 97 -4.20 9.25 9.15
C TYR A 97 -4.76 8.39 8.01
N ILE A 98 -5.45 9.01 7.06
CA ILE A 98 -5.80 8.40 5.79
C ILE A 98 -5.03 9.12 4.69
N TRP A 99 -4.37 8.31 3.86
CA TRP A 99 -3.77 8.74 2.61
C TRP A 99 -4.46 8.07 1.43
N GLU A 100 -4.65 8.83 0.35
CA GLU A 100 -5.20 8.33 -0.89
C GLU A 100 -4.41 8.91 -2.08
N PHE A 101 -3.83 8.05 -2.91
CA PHE A 101 -3.11 8.50 -4.10
C PHE A 101 -4.08 9.20 -5.07
N PRO A 102 -3.70 10.32 -5.73
CA PRO A 102 -2.37 10.92 -5.77
C PRO A 102 -2.17 12.11 -4.82
N LYS A 103 -2.95 12.23 -3.73
CA LYS A 103 -2.81 13.35 -2.79
C LYS A 103 -1.42 13.33 -2.14
N ALA A 104 -0.82 14.50 -1.95
CA ALA A 104 0.41 14.64 -1.15
C ALA A 104 0.10 14.72 0.35
N ASP A 105 -1.09 15.19 0.70
CA ASP A 105 -1.54 15.39 2.08
C ASP A 105 -2.18 14.14 2.68
N ILE A 106 -2.26 14.16 4.01
CA ILE A 106 -2.95 13.17 4.84
C ILE A 106 -4.11 13.79 5.60
N GLU A 107 -5.17 13.02 5.79
CA GLU A 107 -6.36 13.43 6.56
C GLU A 107 -6.34 12.73 7.93
N PHE A 108 -6.38 13.48 9.03
CA PHE A 108 -6.35 12.93 10.39
C PHE A 108 -7.75 12.68 10.95
N PHE A 109 -7.92 11.54 11.62
CA PHE A 109 -9.15 11.13 12.28
C PHE A 109 -8.84 10.59 13.69
N SER A 110 -9.49 11.16 14.72
CA SER A 110 -9.36 10.77 16.13
C SER A 110 -10.52 9.92 16.61
#